data_AF-A0A2D5VPF8-F1
#
_entry.id   AF-A0A2D5VPF8-F1
#
_cell.length_a   1.000
_cell.length_b   1.000
_cell.length_c   1.000
_cell.angle_alpha   90.00
_cell.angle_beta   90.00
_cell.angle_gamma   90.00
#
_symmetry.space_group_name_H-M   'P 1'
#
loop_
_entity.id
_entity.type
_entity.pdbx_description
1 polymer ?
#
loop_
_entity_poly.entity_id
_entity_poly.type
_entity_poly.pdbx_seq_one_letter_code
_entity_poly.pdbx_strand_id
1 'polypeptide(L)'
;MKLLIAFFFVLNVLSHGGGVIKSGPLRGCHNDRKNGGFHCHSKSIYNGKSFSSKGEALSFASNNSSTTTIQKNEVPIYKRSLYGNWIDKNGDCLNTRHEILKARSLVPVMRKKCRVINGKWADYYYNEYHTKSSEVEIDHLVPLKEAHISGAYKWSRQKKVEFANDLENLVITKGSYNSQKGAQTPLTWTPIDKAYACKYISDWMRIKKKYGLMVRKDLVSQYNMMKCTN
;
A
#
# COMPACT_ATOMS: atom_id res chain seq x y z
N MET A 1 27.67 49.87 14.72
CA MET A 1 26.27 49.97 14.26
C MET A 1 26.03 48.86 13.23
N LYS A 2 25.56 47.68 13.65
CA LYS A 2 25.27 46.55 12.75
C LYS A 2 23.77 46.55 12.45
N LEU A 3 23.44 46.79 11.19
CA LEU A 3 22.08 46.85 10.64
C LEU A 3 21.49 45.43 10.58
N LEU A 4 20.44 45.15 11.35
CA LEU A 4 19.67 43.92 11.28
C LEU A 4 18.63 44.06 10.16
N ILE A 5 18.87 43.40 9.02
CA ILE A 5 17.88 43.27 7.95
C ILE A 5 16.93 42.14 8.34
N ALA A 6 15.69 42.50 8.70
CA ALA A 6 14.61 41.55 8.91
C ALA A 6 14.08 41.08 7.55
N PHE A 7 14.38 39.83 7.18
CA PHE A 7 13.73 39.17 6.05
C PHE A 7 12.28 38.84 6.43
N PHE A 8 11.33 39.63 5.90
CA PHE A 8 9.94 39.23 5.89
C PHE A 8 9.76 38.03 4.95
N PHE A 9 9.66 36.83 5.53
CA PHE A 9 9.18 35.66 4.81
C PHE A 9 7.70 35.86 4.49
N VAL A 10 7.41 36.29 3.26
CA VAL A 10 6.05 36.19 2.71
C VAL A 10 5.76 34.70 2.53
N LEU A 11 4.99 34.13 3.46
CA LEU A 11 4.40 32.80 3.30
C LEU A 11 3.45 32.84 2.11
N ASN A 12 3.95 32.42 0.94
CA ASN A 12 3.09 32.07 -0.18
C ASN A 12 2.25 30.86 0.23
N VAL A 13 1.03 31.12 0.69
CA VAL A 13 0.03 30.09 0.95
C VAL A 13 -0.44 29.56 -0.41
N LEU A 14 0.22 28.51 -0.91
CA LEU A 14 -0.23 27.78 -2.09
C LEU A 14 -1.57 27.10 -1.77
N SER A 15 -2.66 27.78 -2.12
CA SER A 15 -4.01 27.25 -2.15
C SER A 15 -4.09 26.09 -3.15
N HIS A 16 -3.84 24.87 -2.67
CA HIS A 16 -4.12 23.66 -3.44
C HIS A 16 -5.61 23.38 -3.30
N GLY A 17 -6.39 23.78 -4.31
CA GLY A 17 -7.81 23.48 -4.39
C GLY A 17 -8.05 21.97 -4.26
N GLY A 18 -8.51 21.53 -3.08
CA GLY A 18 -8.67 20.11 -2.76
C GLY A 18 -9.60 19.42 -3.75
N GLY A 19 -9.04 18.60 -4.64
CA GLY A 19 -9.80 17.79 -5.58
C GLY A 19 -10.50 16.62 -4.89
N VAL A 20 -11.55 16.11 -5.54
CA VAL A 20 -12.26 14.91 -5.10
C VAL A 20 -11.30 13.71 -5.10
N ILE A 21 -11.31 12.93 -4.02
CA ILE A 21 -10.53 11.70 -3.94
C ILE A 21 -11.02 10.72 -5.00
N LYS A 22 -10.10 10.19 -5.81
CA LYS A 22 -10.44 9.39 -7.00
C LYS A 22 -10.45 7.88 -6.77
N SER A 23 -9.84 7.39 -5.68
CA SER A 23 -9.67 5.96 -5.40
C SER A 23 -9.78 5.62 -3.91
N GLY A 24 -9.79 4.33 -3.58
CA GLY A 24 -9.97 3.84 -2.21
C GLY A 24 -11.39 4.04 -1.66
N PRO A 25 -11.61 3.75 -0.37
CA PRO A 25 -12.93 3.86 0.25
C PRO A 25 -13.36 5.31 0.44
N LEU A 26 -12.44 6.27 0.43
CA LEU A 26 -12.74 7.70 0.44
C LEU A 26 -13.01 8.25 -0.97
N ARG A 27 -13.14 7.40 -2.00
CA ARG A 27 -13.47 7.85 -3.36
C ARG A 27 -14.76 8.67 -3.36
N GLY A 28 -14.70 9.89 -3.90
CA GLY A 28 -15.82 10.82 -3.89
C GLY A 28 -15.87 11.76 -2.67
N CYS A 29 -15.00 11.57 -1.67
CA CYS A 29 -14.88 12.52 -0.57
C CYS A 29 -14.01 13.72 -0.95
N HIS A 30 -14.30 14.89 -0.37
CA HIS A 30 -13.56 16.12 -0.63
C HIS A 30 -13.66 17.14 0.51
N ASN A 31 -12.79 18.15 0.49
CA ASN A 31 -12.83 19.26 1.45
C ASN A 31 -14.00 20.19 1.13
N ASP A 32 -14.81 20.54 2.12
CA ASP A 32 -15.80 21.61 2.00
C ASP A 32 -15.10 22.95 2.17
N ARG A 33 -15.01 23.73 1.08
CA ARG A 33 -14.36 25.05 1.09
C ARG A 33 -15.23 26.15 1.68
N LYS A 34 -16.55 25.95 1.76
CA LYS A 34 -17.50 26.96 2.24
C LYS A 34 -17.64 26.90 3.75
N ASN A 35 -17.80 25.69 4.29
CA ASN A 35 -18.08 25.49 5.72
C ASN A 35 -16.89 24.94 6.50
N GLY A 36 -15.78 24.62 5.82
CA GLY A 36 -14.69 23.84 6.39
C GLY A 36 -15.06 22.36 6.56
N GLY A 37 -14.05 21.53 6.79
CA GLY A 37 -14.23 20.09 6.98
C GLY A 37 -14.08 19.25 5.70
N PHE A 38 -14.42 17.97 5.81
CA PHE A 38 -14.22 16.96 4.78
C PHE A 38 -15.38 15.97 4.78
N HIS A 39 -16.11 15.85 3.67
CA HIS A 39 -17.32 15.01 3.61
C HIS A 39 -17.29 14.05 2.44
N CYS A 40 -18.08 12.98 2.56
CA CYS A 40 -18.13 11.85 1.66
C CYS A 40 -19.51 11.68 1.00
N HIS A 41 -19.52 11.31 -0.28
CA HIS A 41 -20.75 11.05 -1.05
C HIS A 41 -20.88 9.58 -1.46
N SER A 42 -21.89 9.28 -2.29
CA SER A 42 -22.31 7.93 -2.70
C SER A 42 -21.24 7.05 -3.35
N LYS A 43 -20.13 7.62 -3.81
CA LYS A 43 -19.00 6.87 -4.37
C LYS A 43 -18.06 6.27 -3.30
N SER A 44 -18.24 6.68 -2.04
CA SER A 44 -17.47 6.27 -0.87
C SER A 44 -18.28 5.27 -0.04
N ILE A 45 -17.62 4.29 0.57
CA ILE A 45 -18.27 3.41 1.55
C ILE A 45 -18.67 4.16 2.83
N TYR A 46 -18.17 5.40 2.97
CA TYR A 46 -18.46 6.32 4.06
C TYR A 46 -19.46 7.41 3.62
N ASN A 47 -20.35 7.10 2.67
CA ASN A 47 -21.37 8.03 2.19
C ASN A 47 -22.12 8.72 3.35
N GLY A 48 -22.26 10.04 3.27
CA GLY A 48 -22.93 10.86 4.27
C GLY A 48 -22.10 11.15 5.53
N LYS A 49 -20.87 10.62 5.65
CA LYS A 49 -19.97 10.98 6.74
C LYS A 49 -19.26 12.30 6.46
N SER A 50 -19.08 13.07 7.53
CA SER A 50 -18.28 14.28 7.59
C SER A 50 -17.21 14.15 8.67
N PHE A 51 -16.08 14.80 8.44
CA PHE A 51 -14.89 14.83 9.28
C PHE A 51 -14.39 16.27 9.36
N SER A 52 -13.66 16.60 10.43
CA SER A 52 -12.97 17.90 10.60
C SER A 52 -11.88 18.11 9.54
N SER A 53 -11.28 17.03 9.02
CA SER A 53 -10.22 17.11 8.02
C SER A 53 -10.08 15.81 7.22
N LYS A 54 -9.39 15.90 6.07
CA LYS A 54 -8.94 14.72 5.32
C LYS A 54 -8.07 13.78 6.18
N GLY A 55 -7.25 14.33 7.08
CA GLY A 55 -6.40 13.55 7.97
C GLY A 55 -7.21 12.72 8.97
N GLU A 56 -8.30 13.28 9.49
CA GLU A 56 -9.25 12.54 10.33
C GLU A 56 -9.98 11.45 9.54
N ALA A 57 -10.45 11.76 8.32
CA ALA A 57 -11.10 10.76 7.46
C ALA A 57 -10.17 9.58 7.13
N LEU A 58 -8.89 9.86 6.85
CA LEU A 58 -7.86 8.85 6.65
C LEU A 58 -7.58 8.07 7.94
N SER A 59 -7.59 8.74 9.08
CA SER A 59 -7.43 8.09 10.39
C SER A 59 -8.61 7.19 10.70
N PHE A 60 -9.85 7.62 10.42
CA PHE A 60 -11.05 6.80 10.54
C PHE A 60 -10.98 5.57 9.64
N ALA A 61 -10.61 5.78 8.37
CA ALA A 61 -10.42 4.68 7.42
C ALA A 61 -9.30 3.73 7.86
N SER A 62 -8.25 4.22 8.52
CA SER A 62 -7.12 3.42 9.03
C SER A 62 -7.39 2.73 10.37
N ASN A 63 -8.12 3.39 11.28
CA ASN A 63 -8.24 3.03 12.70
C ASN A 63 -9.55 2.30 13.06
N ASN A 64 -10.49 2.13 12.14
CA ASN A 64 -11.64 1.22 12.33
C ASN A 64 -11.35 -0.25 12.01
N SER A 65 -10.06 -0.62 12.02
CA SER A 65 -9.66 -1.95 12.44
C SER A 65 -10.20 -2.12 13.85
N SER A 66 -11.07 -3.08 14.13
CA SER A 66 -11.79 -3.33 15.41
C SER A 66 -10.88 -3.49 16.64
N THR A 67 -10.12 -2.45 16.93
CA THR A 67 -9.06 -2.34 17.91
C THR A 67 -9.54 -1.19 18.77
N THR A 68 -10.42 -1.52 19.72
CA THR A 68 -10.66 -0.67 20.87
C THR A 68 -9.32 -0.21 21.41
N THR A 69 -9.28 1.00 21.97
CA THR A 69 -8.08 1.67 22.52
C THR A 69 -7.26 0.78 23.47
N ILE A 70 -7.88 -0.26 24.03
CA ILE A 70 -7.29 -1.32 24.85
C ILE A 70 -6.28 -2.20 24.07
N GLN A 71 -6.53 -2.59 22.82
CA GLN A 71 -5.64 -3.50 22.06
C GLN A 71 -4.40 -2.81 21.46
N LYS A 72 -4.39 -1.48 21.35
CA LYS A 72 -3.24 -0.75 20.79
C LYS A 72 -1.99 -0.85 21.69
N ASN A 73 -2.20 -1.09 22.98
CA ASN A 73 -1.14 -1.26 23.97
C ASN A 73 -0.53 -2.68 23.99
N GLU A 74 -1.15 -3.66 23.31
CA GLU A 74 -0.66 -5.05 23.28
C GLU A 74 0.18 -5.38 22.04
N VAL A 75 0.11 -4.57 20.98
CA VAL A 75 0.88 -4.82 19.75
C VAL A 75 2.27 -4.19 19.89
N PRO A 76 3.36 -4.99 19.90
CA PRO A 76 4.71 -4.45 19.99
C PRO A 76 5.02 -3.49 18.83
N ILE A 77 5.93 -2.56 19.04
CA ILE A 77 6.38 -1.65 17.98
C ILE A 77 6.94 -2.45 16.80
N TYR A 78 6.44 -2.16 15.60
CA TYR A 78 6.94 -2.75 14.37
C TYR A 78 8.42 -2.43 14.14
N LYS A 79 9.21 -3.45 13.82
CA LYS A 79 10.60 -3.33 13.37
C LYS A 79 10.80 -4.14 12.11
N ARG A 80 11.30 -3.51 11.03
CA ARG A 80 11.52 -4.17 9.74
C ARG A 80 12.47 -5.38 9.85
N SER A 81 13.47 -5.29 10.72
CA SER A 81 14.46 -6.36 10.95
C SER A 81 13.84 -7.68 11.44
N LEU A 82 12.61 -7.68 11.97
CA LEU A 82 11.89 -8.90 12.38
C LEU A 82 11.53 -9.81 11.19
N TYR A 83 11.48 -9.27 9.97
CA TYR A 83 11.07 -9.96 8.75
C TYR A 83 12.26 -10.43 7.90
N GLY A 84 13.48 -10.16 8.34
CA GLY A 84 14.70 -10.58 7.64
C GLY A 84 14.95 -9.83 6.33
N ASN A 85 15.78 -10.45 5.49
CA ASN A 85 16.20 -9.93 4.19
C ASN A 85 15.63 -10.82 3.07
N TRP A 86 15.84 -10.39 1.82
CA TRP A 86 15.66 -11.22 0.64
C TRP A 86 16.55 -12.46 0.74
N ILE A 87 15.96 -13.65 0.68
CA ILE A 87 16.69 -14.93 0.77
C ILE A 87 16.85 -15.57 -0.60
N ASP A 88 17.93 -16.32 -0.77
CA ASP A 88 18.07 -17.32 -1.83
C ASP A 88 17.61 -18.67 -1.25
N LYS A 89 16.37 -19.08 -1.57
CA LYS A 89 15.73 -20.24 -0.94
C LYS A 89 16.17 -21.57 -1.58
N ASN A 90 16.50 -21.56 -2.86
CA ASN A 90 16.84 -22.75 -3.64
C ASN A 90 18.35 -22.88 -3.88
N GLY A 91 19.16 -21.91 -3.47
CA GLY A 91 20.60 -21.92 -3.67
C GLY A 91 21.02 -21.69 -5.12
N ASP A 92 20.13 -21.15 -5.98
CA ASP A 92 20.42 -20.93 -7.40
C ASP A 92 21.15 -19.61 -7.68
N CYS A 93 21.57 -18.93 -6.60
CA CYS A 93 22.16 -17.60 -6.47
C CYS A 93 21.18 -16.41 -6.56
N LEU A 94 19.94 -16.60 -7.02
CA LEU A 94 18.96 -15.52 -7.05
C LEU A 94 18.27 -15.38 -5.69
N ASN A 95 18.44 -14.21 -5.06
CA ASN A 95 17.57 -13.89 -3.94
C ASN A 95 16.13 -13.67 -4.39
N THR A 96 15.20 -13.63 -3.44
CA THR A 96 13.77 -13.60 -3.73
C THR A 96 13.34 -12.40 -4.58
N ARG A 97 14.08 -11.26 -4.57
CA ARG A 97 13.83 -10.13 -5.49
C ARG A 97 14.08 -10.54 -6.94
N HIS A 98 15.17 -11.23 -7.20
CA HIS A 98 15.49 -11.67 -8.55
C HIS A 98 14.67 -12.88 -8.97
N GLU A 99 14.22 -13.71 -8.03
CA GLU A 99 13.29 -14.80 -8.31
C GLU A 99 11.94 -14.29 -8.81
N ILE A 100 11.35 -13.29 -8.15
CA ILE A 100 10.10 -12.69 -8.67
C ILE A 100 10.29 -12.04 -10.05
N LEU A 101 11.42 -11.35 -10.27
CA LEU A 101 11.71 -10.74 -11.57
C LEU A 101 11.83 -11.80 -12.67
N LYS A 102 12.47 -12.94 -12.39
CA LYS A 102 12.55 -14.09 -13.31
C LYS A 102 11.18 -14.72 -13.54
N ALA A 103 10.45 -15.02 -12.47
CA ALA A 103 9.19 -15.75 -12.53
C ALA A 103 8.05 -14.98 -13.21
N ARG A 104 8.02 -13.64 -13.10
CA ARG A 104 6.94 -12.80 -13.63
C ARG A 104 7.30 -12.06 -14.91
N SER A 105 8.44 -12.37 -15.53
CA SER A 105 8.78 -11.76 -16.82
C SER A 105 7.93 -12.36 -17.94
N LEU A 106 7.43 -11.50 -18.81
CA LEU A 106 6.63 -11.87 -19.99
C LEU A 106 7.50 -12.35 -21.17
N VAL A 107 8.82 -12.23 -21.03
CA VAL A 107 9.84 -12.66 -21.99
C VAL A 107 11.01 -13.27 -21.23
N PRO A 108 11.89 -14.06 -21.86
CA PRO A 108 13.11 -14.54 -21.21
C PRO A 108 13.92 -13.38 -20.61
N VAL A 109 14.36 -13.54 -19.35
CA VAL A 109 15.16 -12.52 -18.65
C VAL A 109 16.62 -12.55 -19.07
N MET A 110 17.26 -11.38 -19.13
CA MET A 110 18.71 -11.29 -19.17
C MET A 110 19.26 -11.21 -17.74
N ARG A 111 20.30 -11.99 -17.46
CA ARG A 111 20.99 -12.02 -16.17
C ARG A 111 22.42 -11.50 -16.30
N LYS A 112 22.90 -10.87 -15.24
CA LYS A 112 24.32 -10.60 -15.00
C LYS A 112 24.68 -11.14 -13.63
N LYS A 113 25.43 -12.25 -13.58
CA LYS A 113 25.69 -13.01 -12.35
C LYS A 113 24.35 -13.38 -11.65
N CYS A 114 24.26 -13.11 -10.36
CA CYS A 114 23.12 -13.38 -9.48
C CYS A 114 21.98 -12.35 -9.59
N ARG A 115 21.88 -11.63 -10.72
CA ARG A 115 20.91 -10.53 -10.87
C ARG A 115 20.22 -10.60 -12.22
N VAL A 116 18.89 -10.54 -12.18
CA VAL A 116 18.08 -10.19 -13.35
C VAL A 116 18.27 -8.71 -13.66
N ILE A 117 18.68 -8.38 -14.88
CA ILE A 117 18.94 -6.99 -15.33
C ILE A 117 17.86 -6.48 -16.28
N ASN A 118 17.36 -7.33 -17.18
CA ASN A 118 16.33 -7.01 -18.16
C ASN A 118 15.28 -8.12 -18.27
N GLY A 119 14.11 -7.74 -18.74
CA GLY A 119 12.97 -8.60 -19.02
C GLY A 119 11.83 -7.74 -19.56
N LYS A 120 10.60 -8.20 -19.40
CA LYS A 120 9.39 -7.39 -19.62
C LYS A 120 8.41 -7.67 -18.50
N TRP A 121 7.98 -6.66 -17.76
CA TRP A 121 7.06 -6.82 -16.65
C TRP A 121 5.87 -5.88 -16.81
N ALA A 122 4.67 -6.40 -16.65
CA ALA A 122 3.49 -5.56 -16.44
C ALA A 122 3.53 -4.99 -15.01
N ASP A 123 3.28 -3.69 -14.86
CA ASP A 123 3.12 -3.07 -13.55
C ASP A 123 1.87 -3.64 -12.86
N TYR A 124 2.01 -3.99 -11.58
CA TYR A 124 0.91 -4.61 -10.86
C TYR A 124 -0.25 -3.64 -10.57
N TYR A 125 0.01 -2.34 -10.44
CA TYR A 125 -0.99 -1.36 -10.02
C TYR A 125 -1.54 -0.54 -11.19
N TYR A 126 -0.85 -0.49 -12.32
CA TYR A 126 -1.20 0.36 -13.45
C TYR A 126 -0.97 -0.36 -14.79
N ASN A 127 -1.65 0.08 -15.84
CA ASN A 127 -1.52 -0.48 -17.18
C ASN A 127 -0.26 0.02 -17.89
N GLU A 128 0.90 -0.35 -17.37
CA GLU A 128 2.21 0.05 -17.86
C GLU A 128 3.15 -1.15 -17.92
N TYR A 129 4.19 -1.06 -18.75
CA TYR A 129 5.21 -2.09 -18.88
C TYR A 129 6.60 -1.51 -18.62
N HIS A 130 7.45 -2.29 -17.97
CA HIS A 130 8.84 -1.95 -17.68
C HIS A 130 9.78 -3.01 -18.26
N THR A 131 10.99 -2.61 -18.64
CA THR A 131 11.94 -3.53 -19.31
C THR A 131 13.28 -3.65 -18.60
N LYS A 132 13.62 -2.70 -17.74
CA LYS A 132 14.83 -2.73 -16.92
C LYS A 132 14.48 -3.01 -15.46
N SER A 133 15.22 -3.93 -14.84
CA SER A 133 15.05 -4.26 -13.42
C SER A 133 15.24 -3.06 -12.48
N SER A 134 15.92 -2.00 -12.95
CA SER A 134 16.13 -0.73 -12.25
C SER A 134 14.93 0.21 -12.29
N GLU A 135 13.97 -0.01 -13.20
CA GLU A 135 12.74 0.81 -13.31
C GLU A 135 11.68 0.37 -12.29
N VAL A 136 11.84 -0.83 -11.73
CA VAL A 136 10.86 -1.49 -10.88
C VAL A 136 11.39 -1.81 -9.49
N GLU A 137 10.46 -1.77 -8.54
CA GLU A 137 10.62 -2.26 -7.19
C GLU A 137 9.77 -3.51 -6.98
N ILE A 138 10.12 -4.24 -5.92
CA ILE A 138 9.29 -5.35 -5.45
C ILE A 138 8.56 -4.87 -4.21
N ASP A 139 7.25 -4.73 -4.34
CA ASP A 139 6.37 -4.34 -3.25
C ASP A 139 5.75 -5.58 -2.58
N HIS A 140 5.49 -5.47 -1.28
CA HIS A 140 4.70 -6.42 -0.54
C HIS A 140 3.22 -6.04 -0.69
N LEU A 141 2.44 -6.91 -1.33
CA LEU A 141 0.99 -6.73 -1.48
C LEU A 141 0.36 -6.37 -0.16
N VAL A 142 0.56 -7.22 0.86
CA VAL A 142 0.31 -6.91 2.26
C VAL A 142 1.63 -6.43 2.89
N PRO A 143 1.80 -5.13 3.18
CA PRO A 143 3.02 -4.58 3.75
C PRO A 143 3.39 -5.25 5.07
N LEU A 144 4.69 -5.40 5.33
CA LEU A 144 5.20 -6.00 6.57
C LEU A 144 4.66 -5.31 7.83
N LYS A 145 4.56 -3.98 7.81
CA LYS A 145 3.97 -3.20 8.92
C LYS A 145 2.48 -3.51 9.11
N GLU A 146 1.73 -3.70 8.02
CA GLU A 146 0.31 -4.06 8.08
C GLU A 146 0.13 -5.48 8.62
N ALA A 147 0.93 -6.42 8.13
CA ALA A 147 0.92 -7.79 8.64
C ALA A 147 1.19 -7.79 10.15
N HIS A 148 2.18 -7.01 10.61
CA HIS A 148 2.54 -6.89 12.02
C HIS A 148 1.35 -6.46 12.87
N ILE A 149 0.67 -5.38 12.51
CA ILE A 149 -0.48 -4.85 13.27
C ILE A 149 -1.72 -5.73 13.18
N SER A 150 -1.83 -6.57 12.15
CA SER A 150 -3.01 -7.41 11.92
C SER A 150 -2.87 -8.87 12.37
N GLY A 151 -1.78 -9.18 13.07
CA GLY A 151 -1.60 -10.47 13.76
C GLY A 151 -0.20 -11.06 13.66
N ALA A 152 0.62 -10.63 12.71
CA ALA A 152 1.95 -11.21 12.51
C ALA A 152 2.92 -10.93 13.66
N TYR A 153 2.64 -9.96 14.55
CA TYR A 153 3.46 -9.74 15.73
C TYR A 153 3.63 -11.02 16.57
N LYS A 154 2.59 -11.87 16.62
CA LYS A 154 2.56 -13.17 17.34
C LYS A 154 3.35 -14.28 16.65
N TRP A 155 3.77 -14.09 15.40
CA TRP A 155 4.47 -15.14 14.65
C TRP A 155 5.91 -15.32 15.10
N SER A 156 6.39 -16.55 14.96
CA SER A 156 7.81 -16.85 15.00
C SER A 156 8.57 -16.05 13.95
N ARG A 157 9.88 -15.83 14.18
CA ARG A 157 10.74 -15.15 13.22
C ARG A 157 10.77 -15.87 11.86
N GLN A 158 10.78 -17.20 11.86
CA GLN A 158 10.76 -18.00 10.62
C GLN A 158 9.53 -17.70 9.77
N LYS A 159 8.33 -17.67 10.37
CA LYS A 159 7.09 -17.37 9.63
C LYS A 159 7.05 -15.92 9.13
N LYS A 160 7.66 -14.96 9.85
CA LYS A 160 7.83 -13.58 9.36
C LYS A 160 8.74 -13.52 8.13
N VAL A 161 9.85 -14.26 8.14
CA VAL A 161 10.77 -14.36 6.98
C VAL A 161 10.10 -15.04 5.79
N GLU A 162 9.32 -16.11 6.03
CA GLU A 162 8.54 -16.78 5.00
C GLU A 162 7.54 -15.82 4.35
N PHE A 163 6.74 -15.11 5.15
CA PHE A 163 5.80 -14.11 4.66
C PHE A 163 6.46 -13.00 3.84
N ALA A 164 7.65 -12.54 4.26
CA ALA A 164 8.39 -11.50 3.58
C ALA A 164 8.98 -11.96 2.23
N ASN A 165 9.16 -13.27 2.04
CA ASN A 165 9.74 -13.87 0.85
C ASN A 165 8.72 -14.71 0.04
N ASP A 166 7.44 -14.66 0.39
CA ASP A 166 6.38 -15.34 -0.36
C ASP A 166 6.11 -14.64 -1.68
N LEU A 167 6.41 -15.31 -2.80
CA LEU A 167 6.20 -14.76 -4.14
C LEU A 167 4.75 -14.36 -4.40
N GLU A 168 3.75 -14.96 -3.74
CA GLU A 168 2.36 -14.55 -3.90
C GLU A 168 2.04 -13.24 -3.18
N ASN A 169 2.79 -12.87 -2.14
CA ASN A 169 2.69 -11.58 -1.44
C ASN A 169 3.59 -10.51 -2.08
N LEU A 170 4.30 -10.82 -3.16
CA LEU A 170 5.24 -9.93 -3.82
C LEU A 170 4.76 -9.55 -5.21
N VAL A 171 4.90 -8.28 -5.56
CA VAL A 171 4.49 -7.74 -6.86
C VAL A 171 5.52 -6.79 -7.43
N ILE A 172 5.53 -6.65 -8.76
CA ILE A 172 6.45 -5.78 -9.49
C ILE A 172 5.71 -4.49 -9.82
N THR A 173 6.28 -3.35 -9.43
CA THR A 173 5.69 -2.03 -9.71
C THR A 173 6.76 -0.95 -9.75
N LYS A 174 6.46 0.20 -10.35
CA LYS A 174 7.35 1.37 -10.33
C LYS A 174 7.52 1.93 -8.91
N GLY A 175 8.73 2.39 -8.57
CA GLY A 175 9.05 2.90 -7.23
C GLY A 175 8.17 4.08 -6.78
N SER A 176 7.71 4.94 -7.70
CA SER A 176 6.78 6.03 -7.37
C SER A 176 5.42 5.52 -6.88
N TYR A 177 4.91 4.41 -7.45
CA TYR A 177 3.64 3.82 -7.05
C TYR A 177 3.78 3.07 -5.72
N ASN A 178 4.88 2.33 -5.55
CA ASN A 178 5.23 1.72 -4.28
C ASN A 178 5.36 2.77 -3.15
N SER A 179 6.00 3.90 -3.43
CA SER A 179 6.14 5.00 -2.47
C SER A 179 4.80 5.65 -2.11
N GLN A 180 3.90 5.81 -3.10
CA GLN A 180 2.55 6.30 -2.86
C GLN A 180 1.74 5.35 -1.97
N LYS A 181 1.83 4.03 -2.19
CA LYS A 181 1.16 3.03 -1.35
C LYS A 181 1.79 2.94 0.04
N GLY A 182 3.11 2.85 0.12
CA GLY A 182 3.84 2.65 1.37
C GLY A 182 3.28 1.48 2.21
N ALA A 183 2.97 1.76 3.47
CA ALA A 183 2.34 0.80 4.39
C ALA A 183 0.81 0.92 4.44
N GLN A 184 0.19 1.65 3.50
CA GLN A 184 -1.25 1.84 3.46
C GLN A 184 -1.98 0.54 3.11
N THR A 185 -3.22 0.46 3.55
CA THR A 185 -4.13 -0.64 3.23
C THR A 185 -4.98 -0.27 2.01
N PRO A 186 -5.70 -1.23 1.37
CA PRO A 186 -6.66 -0.91 0.32
C PRO A 186 -7.80 0.02 0.78
N LEU A 187 -7.99 0.15 2.11
CA LEU A 187 -8.91 1.12 2.71
C LEU A 187 -8.35 2.55 2.79
N THR A 188 -7.17 2.78 2.26
CA THR A 188 -6.54 4.11 2.29
C THR A 188 -5.86 4.46 0.98
N TRP A 189 -5.48 3.45 0.21
CA TRP A 189 -4.87 3.60 -1.09
C TRP A 189 -5.26 2.44 -2.00
N THR A 190 -5.71 2.74 -3.22
CA THR A 190 -5.87 1.75 -4.30
C THR A 190 -5.44 2.38 -5.62
N PRO A 191 -5.11 1.55 -6.63
CA PRO A 191 -5.10 1.98 -8.02
C PRO A 191 -6.36 2.78 -8.38
N ILE A 192 -6.20 3.71 -9.32
CA ILE A 192 -7.31 4.53 -9.83
C ILE A 192 -8.18 3.69 -10.78
N ASP A 193 -7.55 2.86 -11.61
CA ASP A 193 -8.27 1.95 -12.47
C ASP A 193 -9.00 0.88 -11.65
N LYS A 194 -10.28 0.68 -11.97
CA LYS A 194 -11.17 -0.22 -11.23
C LYS A 194 -10.69 -1.67 -11.31
N ALA A 195 -10.25 -2.15 -12.48
CA ALA A 195 -9.85 -3.53 -12.66
C ALA A 195 -8.60 -3.84 -11.81
N TYR A 196 -7.61 -2.94 -11.84
CA TYR A 196 -6.41 -3.05 -11.00
C TYR A 196 -6.74 -2.97 -9.50
N ALA A 197 -7.66 -2.10 -9.10
CA ALA A 197 -8.11 -2.02 -7.71
C ALA A 197 -8.85 -3.28 -7.25
N CYS A 198 -9.73 -3.84 -8.08
CA CYS A 198 -10.42 -5.10 -7.81
C CYS A 198 -9.43 -6.26 -7.65
N LYS A 199 -8.48 -6.39 -8.58
CA LYS A 199 -7.41 -7.39 -8.50
C LYS A 199 -6.61 -7.23 -7.21
N TYR A 200 -6.19 -6.01 -6.89
CA TYR A 200 -5.40 -5.70 -5.69
C TYR A 200 -6.15 -6.09 -4.40
N ILE A 201 -7.42 -5.70 -4.25
CA ILE A 201 -8.20 -6.03 -3.04
C ILE A 201 -8.43 -7.54 -2.91
N SER A 202 -8.73 -8.23 -4.03
CA SER A 202 -8.92 -9.68 -4.03
C SER A 202 -7.66 -10.42 -3.59
N ASP A 203 -6.51 -10.12 -4.21
CA ASP A 203 -5.22 -10.71 -3.86
C ASP A 203 -4.80 -10.38 -2.43
N TRP A 204 -5.03 -9.15 -1.97
CA TRP A 204 -4.81 -8.76 -0.59
C TRP A 204 -5.59 -9.65 0.39
N MET A 205 -6.90 -9.83 0.18
CA MET A 205 -7.73 -10.68 1.05
C MET A 205 -7.27 -12.15 1.02
N ARG A 206 -6.87 -12.65 -0.16
CA ARG A 206 -6.32 -14.00 -0.33
C ARG A 206 -5.04 -14.21 0.50
N ILE A 207 -4.09 -13.29 0.45
CA ILE A 207 -2.86 -13.36 1.26
C ILE A 207 -3.17 -13.24 2.75
N LYS A 208 -4.04 -12.31 3.15
CA LYS A 208 -4.44 -12.17 4.55
C LYS A 208 -5.04 -13.48 5.08
N LYS A 209 -5.91 -14.12 4.31
CA LYS A 209 -6.50 -15.43 4.63
C LYS A 209 -5.43 -16.53 4.73
N LYS A 210 -4.53 -16.65 3.73
CA LYS A 210 -3.42 -17.62 3.71
C LYS A 210 -2.60 -17.60 5.00
N TYR A 211 -2.34 -16.41 5.53
CA TYR A 211 -1.50 -16.22 6.72
C TYR A 211 -2.27 -16.12 8.04
N GLY A 212 -3.60 -16.16 8.03
CA GLY A 212 -4.42 -15.97 9.24
C GLY A 212 -4.34 -14.56 9.81
N LEU A 213 -4.19 -13.55 8.95
CA LEU A 213 -4.19 -12.14 9.32
C LEU A 213 -5.61 -11.58 9.31
N MET A 214 -5.91 -10.65 10.22
CA MET A 214 -7.24 -10.05 10.33
C MET A 214 -7.61 -9.27 9.06
N VAL A 215 -8.74 -9.63 8.43
CA VAL A 215 -9.36 -8.88 7.34
C VAL A 215 -10.47 -8.01 7.93
N ARG A 216 -10.46 -6.72 7.60
CA ARG A 216 -11.50 -5.81 8.08
C ARG A 216 -12.78 -5.95 7.25
N LYS A 217 -13.94 -5.85 7.92
CA LYS A 217 -15.27 -5.99 7.29
C LYS A 217 -15.54 -4.92 6.23
N ASP A 218 -15.07 -3.70 6.45
CA ASP A 218 -15.24 -2.59 5.52
C ASP A 218 -14.45 -2.76 4.22
N LEU A 219 -13.36 -3.54 4.22
CA LEU A 219 -12.66 -3.93 2.99
C LEU A 219 -13.56 -4.82 2.12
N VAL A 220 -14.29 -5.74 2.74
CA VAL A 220 -15.28 -6.59 2.05
C VAL A 220 -16.42 -5.72 1.51
N SER A 221 -16.90 -4.76 2.29
CA SER A 221 -17.90 -3.79 1.82
C SER A 221 -17.40 -2.95 0.64
N GLN A 222 -16.15 -2.47 0.68
CA GLN A 222 -15.53 -1.74 -0.44
C GLN A 222 -15.49 -2.61 -1.69
N TYR A 223 -15.02 -3.85 -1.58
CA TYR A 223 -14.94 -4.78 -2.70
C TYR A 223 -16.32 -5.02 -3.35
N ASN A 224 -17.34 -5.28 -2.54
CA ASN A 224 -18.71 -5.48 -3.01
C ASN A 224 -19.29 -4.21 -3.66
N MET A 225 -19.08 -3.04 -3.05
CA MET A 225 -19.56 -1.75 -3.60
C MET A 225 -18.88 -1.41 -4.93
N MET A 226 -17.61 -1.82 -5.11
CA MET A 226 -16.90 -1.64 -6.37
C MET A 226 -17.49 -2.48 -7.51
N LYS A 227 -18.37 -3.46 -7.23
CA LYS A 227 -18.93 -4.40 -8.23
C LYS A 227 -17.82 -5.03 -9.06
N CYS A 228 -16.82 -5.58 -8.38
CA CYS A 228 -15.75 -6.33 -9.03
C CYS A 228 -16.34 -7.60 -9.65
N THR A 229 -16.04 -7.85 -10.93
CA THR A 229 -16.34 -9.12 -11.59
C THR A 229 -15.16 -10.06 -11.39
N ASN A 230 -15.44 -11.34 -11.20
CA ASN A 230 -14.42 -12.38 -11.20
C ASN A 230 -13.86 -12.58 -12.61
#